data_AF-A0A0U4AW00-F1
#
_entry.id   AF-A0A0U4AW00-F1
#
_cell.length_a   1.000
_cell.length_b   1.000
_cell.length_c   1.000
_cell.angle_alpha   90.00
_cell.angle_beta   90.00
_cell.angle_gamma   90.00
#
_symmetry.space_group_name_H-M   'P 1'
#
loop_
_entity.id
_entity.type
_entity.pdbx_description
1 polymer ?
#
loop_
_entity_poly.entity_id
_entity_poly.type
_entity_poly.pdbx_seq_one_letter_code
_entity_poly.pdbx_strand_id
1 'polypeptide(L)'
;MMAGTSCTSNDSVKEAQKTNEAKADSATTATETGKLEEKKMDYDSEFLTKAASGGMLEVELGKQVATRAVTPQAKEFAQKMVTDHTKANAELKALAAKKNITLPATLGDDHTKVMKDVTEEKGVKMDQEYLKEMLKDHQEDVKEFTDASIKASDPDIKAFAAKTLPVLKSHLDMVTKMRPAVDARK
;
A
#
# COMPACT_ATOMS: atom_id res chain seq x y z
N MET A 1 -38.93 -14.40 -5.26
CA MET A 1 -38.39 -13.11 -4.80
C MET A 1 -37.46 -13.43 -3.64
N MET A 2 -36.15 -13.19 -3.60
CA MET A 2 -35.20 -12.46 -4.43
C MET A 2 -33.91 -13.28 -4.47
N ALA A 3 -33.34 -13.52 -5.66
CA ALA A 3 -31.97 -13.99 -5.78
C ALA A 3 -31.05 -12.78 -5.59
N GLY A 4 -30.52 -12.62 -4.37
CA GLY A 4 -29.44 -11.67 -4.10
C GLY A 4 -28.12 -12.36 -4.37
N THR A 5 -27.61 -12.25 -5.59
CA THR A 5 -26.22 -12.61 -5.89
C THR A 5 -25.33 -11.64 -5.12
N SER A 6 -24.91 -12.02 -3.91
CA SER A 6 -23.84 -11.34 -3.20
C SER A 6 -22.57 -11.54 -4.04
N CYS A 7 -22.17 -10.52 -4.79
CA CYS A 7 -20.82 -10.44 -5.33
C CYS A 7 -19.87 -10.29 -4.14
N THR A 8 -19.49 -11.40 -3.52
CA THR A 8 -18.35 -11.41 -2.60
C THR A 8 -17.11 -11.27 -3.48
N SER A 9 -16.52 -10.09 -3.54
CA SER A 9 -15.20 -9.95 -4.16
C SER A 9 -14.21 -10.69 -3.27
N ASN A 10 -13.42 -11.61 -3.83
CA ASN A 10 -12.32 -12.27 -3.09
C ASN A 10 -11.12 -11.33 -2.82
N ASP A 11 -11.32 -10.01 -2.91
CA ASP A 11 -10.30 -8.99 -2.68
C ASP A 11 -9.99 -8.90 -1.19
N SER A 12 -8.76 -9.23 -0.81
CA SER A 12 -8.37 -9.27 0.59
C SER A 12 -8.39 -7.90 1.28
N VAL A 13 -8.26 -6.78 0.55
CA VAL A 13 -8.35 -5.43 1.11
C VAL A 13 -9.80 -5.12 1.46
N LYS A 14 -10.73 -5.40 0.55
CA LYS A 14 -12.17 -5.18 0.78
C LYS A 14 -12.72 -6.02 1.93
N GLU A 15 -12.30 -7.28 2.03
CA GLU A 15 -12.72 -8.15 3.14
C GLU A 15 -12.15 -7.69 4.49
N ALA A 16 -10.91 -7.18 4.52
CA ALA A 16 -10.33 -6.59 5.72
C ALA A 16 -11.07 -5.30 6.12
N GLN A 17 -11.37 -4.43 5.16
CA GLN A 17 -12.12 -3.19 5.39
C GLN A 17 -13.52 -3.47 5.93
N LYS A 18 -14.28 -4.37 5.30
CA LYS A 18 -15.61 -4.79 5.78
C LYS A 18 -15.56 -5.35 7.20
N THR A 19 -14.51 -6.09 7.54
CA THR A 19 -14.32 -6.60 8.90
C THR A 19 -14.05 -5.46 9.89
N ASN A 20 -13.32 -4.43 9.49
CA ASN A 20 -13.04 -3.27 10.34
C ASN A 20 -14.26 -2.36 10.53
N GLU A 21 -15.04 -2.13 9.48
CA GLU A 21 -16.32 -1.40 9.53
C GLU A 21 -17.26 -2.07 10.55
N ALA A 22 -17.44 -3.39 10.47
CA ALA A 22 -18.28 -4.13 11.42
C ALA A 22 -17.78 -4.01 12.88
N LYS A 23 -16.47 -3.87 13.10
CA LYS A 23 -15.89 -3.61 14.43
C LYS A 23 -16.17 -2.18 14.89
N ALA A 24 -16.10 -1.19 14.00
CA ALA A 24 -16.38 0.21 14.29
C ALA A 24 -17.86 0.40 14.65
N ASP A 25 -18.77 -0.17 13.86
CA ASP A 25 -20.21 -0.19 14.11
C ASP A 25 -20.56 -0.77 15.48
N SER A 26 -19.88 -1.86 15.85
CA SER A 26 -20.11 -2.54 17.13
C SER A 26 -19.51 -1.80 18.33
N ALA A 27 -18.51 -0.93 18.11
CA ALA A 27 -17.78 -0.22 19.16
C ALA A 27 -18.39 1.15 19.50
N THR A 28 -19.30 1.66 18.66
CA THR A 28 -19.84 3.01 18.79
C THR A 28 -21.34 3.01 19.13
N THR A 29 -21.87 4.18 19.50
CA THR A 29 -23.30 4.35 19.82
C THR A 29 -23.97 5.19 18.73
N ALA A 30 -25.28 5.02 18.51
CA ALA A 30 -26.05 5.77 17.51
C ALA A 30 -26.31 7.25 17.91
N THR A 31 -25.24 7.97 18.26
CA THR A 31 -25.21 9.39 18.58
C THR A 31 -24.33 10.13 17.56
N GLU A 32 -24.48 11.44 17.42
CA GLU A 32 -23.60 12.24 16.55
C GLU A 32 -22.11 12.08 16.92
N THR A 33 -21.80 12.03 18.21
CA THR A 33 -20.43 11.75 18.67
C THR A 33 -19.98 10.34 18.29
N GLY A 34 -20.83 9.32 18.46
CA GLY A 34 -20.50 7.95 18.07
C GLY A 34 -20.23 7.80 16.58
N LYS A 35 -21.02 8.45 15.72
CA LYS A 35 -20.80 8.49 14.26
C LYS A 35 -19.49 9.16 13.87
N LEU A 36 -19.07 10.19 14.61
CA LEU A 36 -17.78 10.85 14.37
C LEU A 36 -16.60 9.96 14.73
N GLU A 37 -16.72 9.18 15.81
CA GLU A 37 -15.71 8.18 16.21
C GLU A 37 -15.66 7.00 15.22
N GLU A 38 -16.81 6.51 14.75
CA GLU A 38 -16.92 5.47 13.71
C GLU A 38 -16.16 5.90 12.45
N LYS A 39 -16.48 7.09 11.91
CA LYS A 39 -15.80 7.63 10.72
C LYS A 39 -14.28 7.79 10.89
N LYS A 40 -13.83 8.09 12.11
CA LYS A 40 -12.41 8.20 12.44
C LYS A 40 -11.73 6.83 12.43
N MET A 41 -12.37 5.83 13.02
CA MET A 41 -11.92 4.45 13.01
C MET A 41 -11.89 3.87 11.58
N ASP A 42 -12.90 4.20 10.78
CA ASP A 42 -12.95 3.79 9.37
C ASP A 42 -11.78 4.36 8.59
N TYR A 43 -11.53 5.68 8.70
CA TYR A 43 -10.38 6.31 8.04
C TYR A 43 -9.04 5.67 8.44
N ASP A 44 -8.83 5.46 9.74
CA ASP A 44 -7.61 4.86 10.26
C ASP A 44 -7.42 3.42 9.75
N SER A 45 -8.49 2.62 9.72
CA SER A 45 -8.44 1.25 9.23
C SER A 45 -8.31 1.16 7.70
N GLU A 46 -8.94 2.06 6.96
CA GLU A 46 -8.81 2.17 5.50
C GLU A 46 -7.36 2.50 5.11
N PHE A 47 -6.75 3.45 5.80
CA PHE A 47 -5.35 3.81 5.59
C PHE A 47 -4.41 2.61 5.84
N LEU A 48 -4.54 1.92 6.99
CA LEU A 48 -3.65 0.80 7.29
C LEU A 48 -3.85 -0.40 6.35
N THR A 49 -5.08 -0.66 5.90
CA THR A 49 -5.37 -1.75 4.96
C THR A 49 -4.80 -1.49 3.58
N LYS A 50 -4.90 -0.25 3.07
CA LYS A 50 -4.27 0.18 1.81
C LYS A 50 -2.75 0.12 1.88
N ALA A 51 -2.16 0.74 2.91
CA ALA A 51 -0.72 0.73 3.13
C ALA A 51 -0.15 -0.69 3.25
N ALA A 52 -0.91 -1.62 3.85
CA ALA A 52 -0.50 -3.02 3.95
C ALA A 52 -0.46 -3.69 2.57
N SER A 53 -1.44 -3.45 1.71
CA SER A 53 -1.44 -4.05 0.37
C SER A 53 -0.38 -3.44 -0.55
N GLY A 54 -0.17 -2.11 -0.51
CA GLY A 54 0.89 -1.44 -1.27
C GLY A 54 2.28 -1.93 -0.83
N GLY A 55 2.53 -1.93 0.47
CA GLY A 55 3.79 -2.45 1.02
C GLY A 55 4.04 -3.93 0.71
N MET A 56 3.01 -4.78 0.64
CA MET A 56 3.15 -6.17 0.18
C MET A 56 3.56 -6.23 -1.29
N LEU A 57 2.93 -5.42 -2.16
CA LEU A 57 3.25 -5.34 -3.57
C LEU A 57 4.72 -4.97 -3.77
N GLU A 58 5.19 -3.92 -3.11
CA GLU A 58 6.55 -3.40 -3.30
C GLU A 58 7.64 -4.38 -2.85
N VAL A 59 7.37 -5.15 -1.79
CA VAL A 59 8.27 -6.23 -1.34
C VAL A 59 8.27 -7.40 -2.30
N GLU A 60 7.10 -7.88 -2.73
CA GLU A 60 7.01 -9.04 -3.60
C GLU A 60 7.51 -8.73 -5.02
N LEU A 61 7.08 -7.60 -5.58
CA LEU A 61 7.46 -7.17 -6.93
C LEU A 61 8.93 -6.76 -6.95
N GLY A 62 9.40 -6.08 -5.91
CA GLY A 62 10.81 -5.74 -5.74
C GLY A 62 11.71 -6.98 -5.72
N LYS A 63 11.30 -8.10 -5.11
CA LYS A 63 12.08 -9.36 -5.16
C LYS A 63 12.18 -9.91 -6.59
N GLN A 64 11.07 -9.89 -7.34
CA GLN A 64 11.05 -10.36 -8.72
C GLN A 64 11.95 -9.50 -9.61
N VAL A 65 11.82 -8.17 -9.50
CA VAL A 65 12.58 -7.22 -10.31
C VAL A 65 14.06 -7.21 -9.92
N ALA A 66 14.40 -7.23 -8.64
CA ALA A 66 15.81 -7.32 -8.20
C ALA A 66 16.55 -8.55 -8.76
N THR A 67 15.81 -9.63 -9.04
CA THR A 67 16.34 -10.87 -9.62
C THR A 67 16.44 -10.80 -11.14
N ARG A 68 15.46 -10.18 -11.82
CA ARG A 68 15.27 -10.25 -13.27
C ARG A 68 15.70 -8.98 -14.03
N ALA A 69 15.87 -7.86 -13.33
CA ALA A 69 16.17 -6.57 -13.94
C ALA A 69 17.49 -6.60 -14.71
N VAL A 70 17.52 -5.86 -15.82
CA VAL A 70 18.68 -5.79 -16.72
C VAL A 70 19.38 -4.43 -16.66
N THR A 71 18.73 -3.42 -16.10
CA THR A 71 19.30 -2.11 -15.80
C THR A 71 19.73 -2.04 -14.33
N PRO A 72 20.89 -1.43 -14.04
CA PRO A 72 21.33 -1.25 -12.66
C PRO A 72 20.35 -0.38 -11.86
N GLN A 73 19.74 0.63 -12.50
CA GLN A 73 18.75 1.50 -11.87
C GLN A 73 17.53 0.73 -11.32
N ALA A 74 16.87 -0.10 -12.15
CA ALA A 74 15.71 -0.86 -11.70
C ALA A 74 16.10 -1.89 -10.63
N LYS A 75 17.27 -2.51 -10.75
CA LYS A 75 17.77 -3.48 -9.77
C LYS A 75 18.04 -2.84 -8.40
N GLU A 76 18.73 -1.71 -8.37
CA GLU A 76 19.03 -0.97 -7.14
C GLU A 76 17.76 -0.43 -6.49
N PHE A 77 16.84 0.13 -7.27
CA PHE A 77 15.56 0.62 -6.77
C PHE A 77 14.75 -0.51 -6.13
N ALA A 78 14.63 -1.65 -6.83
CA ALA A 78 13.91 -2.82 -6.33
C ALA A 78 14.49 -3.37 -5.02
N GLN A 79 15.83 -3.43 -4.90
CA GLN A 79 16.48 -3.83 -3.65
C GLN A 79 16.17 -2.89 -2.49
N LYS A 80 16.10 -1.58 -2.77
CA LYS A 80 15.72 -0.56 -1.78
C LYS A 80 14.25 -0.71 -1.36
N MET A 81 13.34 -0.95 -2.31
CA MET A 81 11.92 -1.21 -2.00
C MET A 81 11.79 -2.42 -1.06
N VAL A 82 12.42 -3.54 -1.39
CA VAL A 82 12.39 -4.74 -0.55
C VAL A 82 12.88 -4.44 0.87
N THR A 83 13.99 -3.72 1.00
CA THR A 83 14.58 -3.43 2.32
C THR A 83 13.69 -2.53 3.17
N ASP A 84 13.28 -1.39 2.60
CA ASP A 84 12.57 -0.37 3.35
C ASP A 84 11.12 -0.79 3.65
N HIS A 85 10.43 -1.36 2.67
CA HIS A 85 9.03 -1.76 2.84
C HIS A 85 8.89 -3.04 3.67
N THR A 86 9.87 -3.95 3.66
CA THR A 86 9.86 -5.09 4.60
C THR A 86 9.87 -4.59 6.06
N LYS A 87 10.67 -3.56 6.35
CA LYS A 87 10.72 -2.95 7.68
C LYS A 87 9.40 -2.23 8.00
N ALA A 88 8.91 -1.39 7.08
CA ALA A 88 7.65 -0.67 7.27
C ALA A 88 6.46 -1.61 7.49
N ASN A 89 6.37 -2.71 6.73
CA ASN A 89 5.32 -3.71 6.85
C ASN A 89 5.33 -4.42 8.20
N ALA A 90 6.52 -4.69 8.76
CA ALA A 90 6.63 -5.28 10.09
C ALA A 90 6.12 -4.33 11.19
N GLU A 91 6.48 -3.04 11.10
CA GLU A 91 5.98 -2.01 12.01
C GLU A 91 4.46 -1.82 11.86
N LEU A 92 3.96 -1.76 10.63
CA LEU A 92 2.54 -1.66 10.29
C LEU A 92 1.72 -2.83 10.86
N LYS A 93 2.20 -4.06 10.69
CA LYS A 93 1.55 -5.26 11.21
C LYS A 93 1.45 -5.26 12.74
N ALA A 94 2.53 -4.86 13.43
CA ALA A 94 2.53 -4.74 14.88
C ALA A 94 1.56 -3.65 15.36
N LEU A 95 1.52 -2.52 14.66
CA LEU A 95 0.60 -1.43 14.95
C LEU A 95 -0.86 -1.86 14.77
N ALA A 96 -1.21 -2.46 13.64
CA ALA A 96 -2.56 -2.92 13.36
C ALA A 96 -3.05 -3.93 14.42
N ALA A 97 -2.18 -4.87 14.83
CA ALA A 97 -2.48 -5.81 15.91
C ALA A 97 -2.78 -5.09 17.24
N LYS A 98 -1.97 -4.08 17.61
CA LYS A 98 -2.19 -3.27 18.82
C LYS A 98 -3.53 -2.52 18.77
N LYS A 99 -3.98 -2.11 17.58
CA LYS A 99 -5.22 -1.35 17.36
C LYS A 99 -6.42 -2.22 17.04
N ASN A 100 -6.28 -3.54 17.07
CA ASN A 100 -7.33 -4.49 16.66
C ASN A 100 -7.86 -4.22 15.23
N ILE A 101 -7.01 -3.69 14.35
CA ILE A 101 -7.32 -3.46 12.94
C ILE A 101 -6.92 -4.71 12.16
N THR A 102 -7.87 -5.27 11.41
CA THR A 102 -7.63 -6.38 10.49
C THR A 102 -6.92 -5.85 9.26
N LEU A 103 -5.79 -6.45 8.89
CA LEU A 103 -5.07 -6.18 7.65
C LEU A 103 -5.43 -7.22 6.58
N PRO A 104 -5.29 -6.88 5.28
CA PRO A 104 -5.35 -7.88 4.23
C PRO A 104 -4.28 -8.97 4.43
N ALA A 105 -4.64 -10.21 4.11
CA ALA A 105 -3.74 -11.37 4.15
C ALA A 105 -2.94 -11.56 2.86
N THR A 106 -3.46 -11.02 1.74
CA THR A 106 -2.84 -11.06 0.41
C THR A 106 -2.98 -9.70 -0.27
N LEU A 107 -2.37 -9.53 -1.44
CA LEU A 107 -2.62 -8.36 -2.28
C LEU A 107 -4.12 -8.20 -2.58
N GLY A 108 -4.58 -6.94 -2.65
CA GLY A 108 -5.85 -6.59 -3.28
C GLY A 108 -5.80 -6.81 -4.80
N ASP A 109 -6.96 -6.73 -5.46
CA ASP A 109 -7.08 -7.04 -6.88
C ASP A 109 -6.24 -6.09 -7.75
N ASP A 110 -6.24 -4.79 -7.44
CA ASP A 110 -5.48 -3.78 -8.18
C ASP A 110 -3.97 -4.03 -8.10
N HIS A 111 -3.45 -4.33 -6.91
CA HIS A 111 -2.04 -4.65 -6.72
C HIS A 111 -1.66 -6.01 -7.33
N THR A 112 -2.56 -6.99 -7.29
CA THR A 112 -2.38 -8.27 -7.99
C THR A 112 -2.25 -8.07 -9.50
N LYS A 113 -3.02 -7.14 -10.06
CA LYS A 113 -2.92 -6.77 -11.46
C LYS A 113 -1.58 -6.11 -11.78
N VAL A 114 -1.13 -5.13 -10.98
CA VAL A 114 0.19 -4.48 -11.16
C VAL A 114 1.32 -5.51 -11.11
N MET A 115 1.29 -6.43 -10.14
CA MET A 115 2.25 -7.53 -10.05
C MET A 115 2.31 -8.33 -11.35
N LYS A 116 1.16 -8.72 -11.90
CA LYS A 116 1.07 -9.48 -13.14
C LYS A 116 1.59 -8.68 -14.33
N ASP A 117 1.06 -7.47 -14.53
CA ASP A 117 1.37 -6.63 -15.69
C ASP A 117 2.89 -6.36 -15.79
N VAL A 118 3.55 -6.08 -14.66
CA VAL A 118 5.01 -5.89 -14.63
C VAL A 118 5.75 -7.22 -14.86
N THR A 119 5.35 -8.31 -14.20
CA THR A 119 6.12 -9.56 -14.24
C THR A 119 5.95 -10.38 -15.52
N GLU A 120 4.94 -10.09 -16.34
CA GLU A 120 4.77 -10.65 -17.69
C GLU A 120 5.76 -10.05 -18.70
N GLU A 121 6.22 -8.81 -18.47
CA GLU A 121 7.25 -8.16 -19.27
C GLU A 121 8.66 -8.74 -19.01
N LYS A 122 9.58 -8.50 -19.95
CA LYS A 122 10.96 -9.04 -19.90
C LYS A 122 11.99 -8.02 -20.32
N GLY A 123 13.22 -8.19 -19.80
CA GLY A 123 14.34 -7.33 -20.13
C GLY A 123 14.05 -5.87 -19.80
N VAL A 124 14.47 -4.95 -20.68
CA VAL A 124 14.33 -3.51 -20.47
C VAL A 124 12.86 -3.08 -20.31
N LYS A 125 11.91 -3.77 -20.96
CA LYS A 125 10.48 -3.46 -20.83
C LYS A 125 9.95 -3.70 -19.43
N MET A 126 10.41 -4.76 -18.77
CA MET A 126 10.06 -5.04 -17.37
C MET A 126 10.57 -3.93 -16.45
N ASP A 127 11.81 -3.48 -16.68
CA ASP A 127 12.42 -2.40 -15.90
C ASP A 127 11.68 -1.07 -16.09
N GLN A 128 11.26 -0.76 -17.33
CA GLN A 128 10.47 0.42 -17.65
C GLN A 128 9.09 0.38 -17.00
N GLU A 129 8.37 -0.74 -17.14
CA GLU A 129 7.03 -0.88 -16.56
C GLU A 129 7.08 -0.86 -15.03
N TYR A 130 8.08 -1.52 -14.43
CA TYR A 130 8.31 -1.46 -13.00
C TYR A 130 8.50 -0.01 -12.49
N LEU A 131 9.43 0.75 -13.09
CA LEU A 131 9.68 2.12 -12.66
C LEU A 131 8.50 3.07 -12.95
N LYS A 132 7.71 2.79 -13.99
CA LYS A 132 6.47 3.52 -14.28
C LYS A 132 5.43 3.29 -13.18
N GLU A 133 5.17 2.04 -12.80
CA GLU A 133 4.19 1.71 -11.76
C GLU A 133 4.67 2.20 -10.39
N MET A 134 5.96 2.06 -10.06
CA MET A 134 6.51 2.58 -8.81
C MET A 134 6.45 4.11 -8.71
N LEU A 135 6.60 4.84 -9.83
CA LEU A 135 6.41 6.29 -9.82
C LEU A 135 4.96 6.65 -9.45
N LYS A 136 3.98 5.97 -10.04
CA LYS A 136 2.56 6.21 -9.78
C LYS A 136 2.22 5.87 -8.32
N ASP A 137 2.62 4.69 -7.88
CA ASP A 137 2.39 4.17 -6.54
C ASP A 137 2.95 5.13 -5.48
N HIS A 138 4.20 5.56 -5.64
CA HIS A 138 4.84 6.48 -4.68
C HIS A 138 4.25 7.91 -4.69
N GLN A 139 3.64 8.35 -5.80
CA GLN A 139 2.90 9.62 -5.81
C GLN A 139 1.62 9.52 -4.96
N GLU A 140 0.91 8.40 -5.09
CA GLU A 140 -0.29 8.10 -4.31
C GLU A 140 0.06 7.91 -2.83
N ASP A 141 1.07 7.10 -2.52
CA ASP A 141 1.57 6.87 -1.16
C ASP A 141 2.02 8.14 -0.45
N VAL A 142 2.81 9.01 -1.11
CA VAL A 142 3.22 10.28 -0.50
C VAL A 142 2.00 11.12 -0.15
N LYS A 143 0.96 11.12 -0.98
CA LYS A 143 -0.30 11.83 -0.69
C LYS A 143 -1.01 11.17 0.49
N GLU A 144 -1.21 9.86 0.48
CA GLU A 144 -1.93 9.14 1.53
C GLU A 144 -1.24 9.22 2.89
N PHE A 145 0.08 9.05 2.94
CA PHE A 145 0.86 9.18 4.18
C PHE A 145 0.92 10.63 4.68
N THR A 146 0.93 11.62 3.78
CA THR A 146 0.78 13.02 4.18
C THR A 146 -0.59 13.26 4.80
N ASP A 147 -1.66 12.80 4.15
CA ASP A 147 -3.02 12.90 4.66
C ASP A 147 -3.14 12.22 6.04
N ALA A 148 -2.66 10.99 6.19
CA ALA A 148 -2.72 10.22 7.43
C ALA A 148 -1.91 10.86 8.57
N SER A 149 -0.76 11.47 8.26
CA SER A 149 0.05 12.19 9.26
C SER A 149 -0.67 13.40 9.87
N ILE A 150 -1.78 13.85 9.26
CA ILE A 150 -2.58 14.99 9.72
C ILE A 150 -3.93 14.50 10.25
N LYS A 151 -4.63 13.70 9.44
CA LYS A 151 -6.04 13.33 9.60
C LYS A 151 -6.27 12.11 10.48
N ALA A 152 -5.29 11.21 10.61
CA ALA A 152 -5.45 10.01 11.41
C ALA A 152 -5.87 10.38 12.85
N SER A 153 -6.81 9.62 13.39
CA SER A 153 -7.37 9.89 14.70
C SER A 153 -6.50 9.31 15.80
N ASP A 154 -6.00 8.09 15.57
CA ASP A 154 -5.09 7.42 16.48
C ASP A 154 -3.68 8.03 16.41
N PRO A 155 -3.09 8.41 17.56
CA PRO A 155 -1.78 9.05 17.59
C PRO A 155 -0.64 8.13 17.13
N ASP A 156 -0.75 6.80 17.32
CA ASP A 156 0.29 5.87 16.87
C ASP A 156 0.25 5.70 15.35
N ILE A 157 -0.95 5.69 14.75
CA ILE A 157 -1.14 5.66 13.28
C ILE A 157 -0.62 6.94 12.65
N LYS A 158 -0.94 8.09 13.25
CA LYS A 158 -0.40 9.39 12.83
C LYS A 158 1.13 9.40 12.86
N ALA A 159 1.71 8.90 13.95
CA ALA A 159 3.16 8.85 14.12
C ALA A 159 3.82 7.89 13.11
N PHE A 160 3.22 6.73 12.84
CA PHE A 160 3.68 5.81 11.81
C PHE A 160 3.70 6.48 10.43
N ALA A 161 2.59 7.14 10.05
CA ALA A 161 2.52 7.84 8.77
C ALA A 161 3.59 8.94 8.65
N ALA A 162 3.75 9.76 9.68
CA ALA A 162 4.75 10.83 9.71
C ALA A 162 6.19 10.30 9.65
N LYS A 163 6.47 9.17 10.32
CA LYS A 163 7.79 8.53 10.34
C LYS A 163 8.16 7.91 8.99
N THR A 164 7.19 7.34 8.28
CA THR A 164 7.42 6.65 7.00
C THR A 164 7.50 7.63 5.82
N LEU A 165 6.79 8.76 5.89
CA LEU A 165 6.69 9.74 4.81
C LEU A 165 8.04 10.21 4.20
N PRO A 166 9.12 10.49 4.97
CA PRO A 166 10.40 10.88 4.37
C PRO A 166 11.02 9.81 3.48
N VAL A 167 10.80 8.52 3.81
CA VAL A 167 11.32 7.40 3.02
C VAL A 167 10.58 7.33 1.68
N LEU A 168 9.25 7.41 1.70
CA LEU A 168 8.41 7.43 0.48
C LEU A 168 8.76 8.62 -0.43
N LYS A 169 8.97 9.81 0.15
CA LYS A 169 9.44 10.98 -0.62
C LYS A 169 10.81 10.76 -1.26
N SER A 170 11.73 10.11 -0.54
CA SER A 170 13.04 9.75 -1.08
C SER A 170 12.91 8.77 -2.24
N HIS A 171 12.06 7.76 -2.13
CA HIS A 171 11.83 6.80 -3.21
C HIS A 171 11.19 7.46 -4.43
N LEU A 172 10.19 8.32 -4.24
CA LEU A 172 9.57 9.12 -5.30
C LEU A 172 10.61 9.96 -6.06
N ASP A 173 11.50 10.65 -5.33
CA ASP A 173 12.58 11.43 -5.92
C ASP A 173 13.56 10.55 -6.71
N MET A 174 13.92 9.38 -6.17
CA MET A 174 14.79 8.43 -6.85
C MET A 174 14.20 7.93 -8.17
N VAL A 175 12.95 7.43 -8.17
CA VAL A 175 12.30 6.91 -9.38
C VAL A 175 12.10 8.01 -10.42
N THR A 176 11.73 9.22 -10.00
CA THR A 176 11.59 10.40 -10.87
C THR A 176 12.91 10.71 -11.60
N LYS A 177 14.05 10.64 -10.90
CA LYS A 177 15.36 10.93 -11.47
C LYS A 177 15.90 9.83 -12.37
N MET A 178 15.67 8.56 -12.03
CA MET A 178 16.29 7.44 -12.76
C MET A 178 15.50 7.00 -14.00
N ARG A 179 14.17 7.17 -13.98
CA ARG A 179 13.29 6.67 -15.04
C ARG A 179 13.68 7.17 -16.44
N PRO A 180 14.00 8.46 -16.68
CA PRO A 180 14.42 8.92 -18.02
C PRO A 180 15.61 8.16 -18.60
N ALA A 181 16.56 7.74 -17.76
CA ALA A 181 17.73 6.99 -18.20
C ALA A 181 17.40 5.53 -18.56
N VAL A 182 16.36 4.95 -17.97
CA VAL A 182 15.85 3.60 -18.29
C VAL A 182 14.93 3.63 -19.50
N ASP A 183 14.06 4.63 -19.59
CA ASP A 183 13.14 4.85 -20.73
C ASP A 183 13.90 5.10 -22.05
N ALA A 184 15.12 5.66 -21.97
CA ALA A 184 15.98 5.86 -23.15
C ALA A 184 16.61 4.56 -23.68
N ARG A 185 16.52 3.43 -22.96
CA ARG A 185 17.07 2.15 -23.40
C ARG A 185 16.09 1.44 -24.33
N LYS A 186 16.63 0.81 -25.37
CA LYS A 186 15.90 0.05 -26.40
C LYS A 186 15.86 -1.43 -26.08
#